data_AF-A0A6A4HPC3-F1
#
_entry.id   AF-A0A6A4HPC3-F1
#
_cell.length_a   1.000
_cell.length_b   1.000
_cell.length_c   1.000
_cell.angle_alpha   90.00
_cell.angle_beta   90.00
_cell.angle_gamma   90.00
#
_symmetry.space_group_name_H-M   'P 1'
#
loop_
_entity.id
_entity.type
_entity.pdbx_description
1 polymer ?
#
loop_
_entity_poly.entity_id
_entity_poly.type
_entity_poly.pdbx_seq_one_letter_code
_entity_poly.pdbx_strand_id
1 'polypeptide(L)'
;MEDVVEKCKVGFSNDGRFNSPELQAKLGQIATPFWTYIGDTLDSVLLSASKDEFYHLLVATPDFLFFLAHSWMFAINLDPRVDISFFSSVGSVANRLFSALHYEDYGAKILDAFISVSPPPDNEYHIASLSLSRIRDELTYAKEVPAQTFDSAVLESILVIFERLTVHNDDVFRAALRHGSVALLSRTMEFLTSQKQKFTPGPGGLKSRYVCLHECAMYFSACFQESPEWVCVALDNDILLTLVKCFPIMGQVDALIPGLGKLLEEPAELVVQIIYCYTIFFISVTNRVVKAVKIIDELDMDEEDDGQWLLWSEKLYAVWCALALEVTQKSSRVAREHFWDGGFSSKTCAFTKCTASSVSKPMACSLCGVSFYCSKDCQRADWKAGHKQKCQSIRSDHSAGFPNPISSLDKAYSVYAATVAQVSLTPAVIKKLRLYIEQNPKTLVSQQMHATINYRIFPPEITVAPYSPQSFPCKEPKANYICTVLVIGTPRRYTRPMPWSWKSLVDGEHFGEQDDEGSMFDSDFDSSEEDDEEESEDDQDSD
;
A
#
# COMPACT_ATOMS: atom_id res chain seq x y z
N MET A 1 11.06 -33.40 -11.77
CA MET A 1 9.71 -32.86 -11.49
C MET A 1 8.82 -32.97 -12.72
N GLU A 2 9.26 -32.52 -13.90
CA GLU A 2 8.50 -32.68 -15.15
C GLU A 2 8.03 -34.12 -15.37
N ASP A 3 8.92 -35.10 -15.26
CA ASP A 3 8.58 -36.53 -15.35
C ASP A 3 7.56 -36.98 -14.27
N VAL A 4 7.57 -36.37 -13.08
CA VAL A 4 6.60 -36.65 -12.02
C VAL A 4 5.24 -36.02 -12.34
N VAL A 5 5.22 -34.78 -12.84
CA VAL A 5 4.02 -34.07 -13.27
C VAL A 5 3.37 -34.78 -14.46
N GLU A 6 4.17 -35.16 -15.46
CA GLU A 6 3.74 -35.87 -16.67
C GLU A 6 3.18 -37.26 -16.32
N LYS A 7 3.87 -38.02 -15.46
CA LYS A 7 3.42 -39.36 -15.03
C LYS A 7 2.17 -39.33 -14.15
N CYS A 8 1.94 -38.27 -13.39
CA CYS A 8 0.80 -38.19 -12.48
C CYS A 8 -0.50 -37.70 -13.14
N LYS A 9 -0.53 -37.37 -14.45
CA LYS A 9 -1.72 -36.92 -15.21
C LYS A 9 -2.61 -35.96 -14.42
N VAL A 10 -1.99 -34.93 -13.84
CA VAL A 10 -2.62 -34.13 -12.80
C VAL A 10 -3.64 -33.19 -13.42
N GLY A 11 -4.93 -33.38 -13.09
CA GLY A 11 -5.95 -32.38 -13.37
C GLY A 11 -5.84 -31.23 -12.37
N PHE A 12 -5.95 -30.00 -12.86
CA PHE A 12 -6.17 -28.82 -12.01
C PHE A 12 -7.62 -28.84 -11.51
N SER A 13 -7.85 -28.55 -10.23
CA SER A 13 -9.21 -28.23 -9.79
C SER A 13 -9.63 -26.85 -10.33
N ASN A 14 -10.93 -26.53 -10.24
CA ASN A 14 -11.48 -25.26 -10.72
C ASN A 14 -10.86 -24.02 -10.07
N ASP A 15 -10.17 -24.18 -8.93
CA ASP A 15 -9.42 -23.16 -8.20
C ASP A 15 -7.92 -23.17 -8.52
N GLY A 16 -7.47 -23.96 -9.50
CA GLY A 16 -6.08 -24.04 -9.93
C GLY A 16 -5.18 -24.92 -9.06
N ARG A 17 -5.70 -25.60 -8.04
CA ARG A 17 -4.88 -26.41 -7.11
C ARG A 17 -4.59 -27.82 -7.62
N PHE A 18 -3.50 -28.38 -7.11
CA PHE A 18 -3.14 -29.78 -7.31
C PHE A 18 -3.75 -30.66 -6.21
N ASN A 19 -4.88 -31.30 -6.50
CA ASN A 19 -5.62 -32.15 -5.55
C ASN A 19 -5.30 -33.66 -5.68
N SER A 20 -4.05 -34.03 -5.97
CA SER A 20 -3.62 -35.43 -5.99
C SER A 20 -2.78 -35.78 -4.75
N PRO A 21 -3.34 -36.46 -3.74
CA PRO A 21 -2.58 -36.90 -2.56
C PRO A 21 -1.37 -37.78 -2.91
N GLU A 22 -1.45 -38.56 -4.00
CA GLU A 22 -0.35 -39.40 -4.46
C GLU A 22 0.83 -38.57 -4.99
N LEU A 23 0.55 -37.51 -5.75
CA LEU A 23 1.56 -36.57 -6.22
C LEU A 23 2.22 -35.85 -5.05
N GLN A 24 1.42 -35.38 -4.10
CA GLN A 24 1.89 -34.70 -2.90
C GLN A 24 2.83 -35.62 -2.08
N ALA A 25 2.42 -36.87 -1.84
CA ALA A 25 3.24 -37.85 -1.14
C ALA A 25 4.56 -38.16 -1.89
N LYS A 26 4.52 -38.31 -3.22
CA LYS A 26 5.73 -38.54 -4.03
C LYS A 26 6.69 -37.36 -4.01
N LEU A 27 6.16 -36.14 -4.02
CA LEU A 27 6.99 -34.93 -3.95
C LEU A 27 7.62 -34.75 -2.59
N GLY A 28 6.89 -34.99 -1.50
CA GLY A 28 7.45 -34.99 -0.16
C GLY A 28 8.61 -36.00 -0.01
N GLN A 29 8.55 -37.14 -0.70
CA GLN A 29 9.62 -38.14 -0.68
C GLN A 29 10.84 -37.78 -1.51
N ILE A 30 10.67 -37.10 -2.65
CA ILE A 30 11.76 -36.86 -3.62
C ILE A 30 12.32 -35.45 -3.50
N ALA A 31 11.44 -34.45 -3.46
CA ALA A 31 11.81 -33.05 -3.58
C ALA A 31 12.20 -32.44 -2.23
N THR A 32 11.56 -32.83 -1.13
CA THR A 32 11.92 -32.34 0.21
C THR A 32 13.38 -32.63 0.55
N PRO A 33 13.89 -33.88 0.45
CA PRO A 33 15.29 -34.16 0.77
C PRO A 33 16.28 -33.36 -0.09
N PHE A 34 15.94 -33.11 -1.36
CA PHE A 34 16.76 -32.28 -2.24
C PHE A 34 16.83 -30.84 -1.73
N TRP A 35 15.68 -30.19 -1.45
CA TRP A 35 15.68 -28.80 -0.99
C TRP A 35 16.23 -28.64 0.42
N THR A 36 16.01 -29.63 1.30
CA THR A 36 16.68 -29.67 2.61
C THR A 36 18.19 -29.76 2.43
N TYR A 37 18.70 -30.62 1.56
CA TYR A 37 20.14 -30.72 1.28
C TYR A 37 20.72 -29.41 0.73
N ILE A 38 20.03 -28.75 -0.20
CA ILE A 38 20.46 -27.43 -0.71
C ILE A 38 20.45 -26.39 0.42
N GLY A 39 19.41 -26.38 1.26
CA GLY A 39 19.35 -25.54 2.46
C GLY A 39 20.55 -25.77 3.38
N ASP A 40 20.77 -27.00 3.82
CA ASP A 40 21.88 -27.36 4.71
C ASP A 40 23.26 -27.01 4.12
N THR A 41 23.39 -27.16 2.79
CA THR A 41 24.59 -26.75 2.06
C THR A 41 24.77 -25.24 2.11
N LEU A 42 23.71 -24.45 1.91
CA LEU A 42 23.76 -22.99 2.04
C LEU A 42 24.14 -22.56 3.45
N ASP A 43 23.63 -23.22 4.49
CA ASP A 43 24.02 -22.93 5.89
C ASP A 43 25.49 -23.24 6.16
N SER A 44 25.97 -24.37 5.64
CA SER A 44 27.37 -24.77 5.78
C SER A 44 28.31 -23.80 5.03
N VAL A 45 27.89 -23.36 3.85
CA VAL A 45 28.64 -22.44 2.99
C VAL A 45 28.65 -21.01 3.55
N LEU A 46 27.60 -20.56 4.26
CA LEU A 46 27.58 -19.24 4.91
C LEU A 46 28.75 -19.01 5.88
N LEU A 47 29.34 -20.08 6.41
CA LEU A 47 30.51 -20.03 7.29
C LEU A 47 31.85 -20.04 6.54
N SER A 48 31.84 -20.15 5.21
CA SER A 48 33.04 -20.28 4.37
C SER A 48 33.42 -18.97 3.66
N ALA A 49 34.70 -18.84 3.31
CA ALA A 49 35.20 -17.70 2.51
C ALA A 49 34.67 -17.70 1.07
N SER A 50 34.14 -18.83 0.58
CA SER A 50 33.62 -19.01 -0.78
C SER A 50 32.10 -18.82 -0.89
N LYS A 51 31.45 -18.24 0.13
CA LYS A 51 29.99 -18.14 0.14
C LYS A 51 29.44 -17.44 -1.09
N ASP A 52 30.03 -16.29 -1.44
CA ASP A 52 29.54 -15.45 -2.53
C ASP A 52 29.68 -16.17 -3.88
N GLU A 53 30.77 -16.93 -4.09
CA GLU A 53 30.97 -17.72 -5.30
C GLU A 53 29.90 -18.79 -5.50
N PHE A 54 29.48 -19.46 -4.41
CA PHE A 54 28.44 -20.48 -4.48
C PHE A 54 27.05 -19.87 -4.75
N TYR A 55 26.70 -18.76 -4.07
CA TYR A 55 25.46 -18.04 -4.37
C TYR A 55 25.45 -17.54 -5.83
N HIS A 56 26.57 -16.98 -6.31
CA HIS A 56 26.70 -16.56 -7.70
C HIS A 56 26.54 -17.72 -8.67
N LEU A 57 27.13 -18.89 -8.39
CA LEU A 57 26.98 -20.08 -9.25
C LEU A 57 25.51 -20.50 -9.38
N LEU A 58 24.80 -20.59 -8.25
CA LEU A 58 23.38 -20.99 -8.26
C LEU A 58 22.53 -20.00 -9.07
N VAL A 59 22.74 -18.70 -8.89
CA VAL A 59 21.92 -17.67 -9.54
C VAL A 59 22.32 -17.46 -11.00
N ALA A 60 23.59 -17.71 -11.34
CA ALA A 60 24.06 -17.71 -12.71
C ALA A 60 23.60 -18.93 -13.52
N THR A 61 22.91 -19.90 -12.88
CA THR A 61 22.42 -21.13 -13.52
C THR A 61 20.90 -21.02 -13.74
N PRO A 62 20.42 -20.66 -14.95
CA PRO A 62 18.99 -20.43 -15.21
C PRO A 62 18.12 -21.64 -14.89
N ASP A 63 18.57 -22.86 -15.24
CA ASP A 63 17.82 -24.10 -14.98
C ASP A 63 17.56 -24.30 -13.48
N PHE A 64 18.51 -23.91 -12.63
CA PHE A 64 18.33 -23.97 -11.17
C PHE A 64 17.27 -22.95 -10.71
N LEU A 65 17.29 -21.73 -11.25
CA LEU A 65 16.30 -20.71 -10.91
C LEU A 65 14.89 -21.09 -11.37
N PHE A 66 14.75 -21.62 -12.59
CA PHE A 66 13.46 -22.14 -13.07
C PHE A 66 12.98 -23.32 -12.22
N PHE A 67 13.88 -24.22 -11.84
CA PHE A 67 13.53 -25.34 -10.97
C PHE A 67 13.08 -24.88 -9.57
N LEU A 68 13.76 -23.89 -8.99
CA LEU A 68 13.36 -23.26 -7.73
C LEU A 68 11.99 -22.59 -7.84
N ALA A 69 11.79 -21.80 -8.89
CA ALA A 69 10.55 -21.09 -9.15
C ALA A 69 9.37 -22.06 -9.34
N HIS A 70 9.52 -23.09 -10.19
CA HIS A 70 8.51 -24.14 -10.35
C HIS A 70 8.23 -24.89 -9.06
N SER A 71 9.26 -25.22 -8.28
CA SER A 71 9.09 -25.88 -6.98
C SER A 71 8.30 -25.02 -6.02
N TRP A 72 8.59 -23.73 -5.96
CA TRP A 72 7.86 -22.80 -5.09
C TRP A 72 6.42 -22.59 -5.55
N MET A 73 6.19 -22.36 -6.84
CA MET A 73 4.84 -22.21 -7.43
C MET A 73 3.98 -23.45 -7.23
N PHE A 74 4.61 -24.63 -7.27
CA PHE A 74 3.94 -25.87 -6.92
C PHE A 74 3.64 -25.93 -5.42
N ALA A 75 4.64 -25.65 -4.57
CA ALA A 75 4.52 -25.74 -3.12
C ALA A 75 3.44 -24.78 -2.56
N ILE A 76 3.37 -23.56 -3.08
CA ILE A 76 2.40 -22.56 -2.64
C ILE A 76 0.95 -22.91 -3.02
N ASN A 77 0.76 -23.76 -4.03
CA ASN A 77 -0.54 -24.29 -4.46
C ASN A 77 -1.02 -25.49 -3.61
N LEU A 78 -0.17 -26.04 -2.74
CA LEU A 78 -0.56 -27.16 -1.89
C LEU A 78 -1.57 -26.73 -0.83
N ASP A 79 -2.35 -27.69 -0.34
CA ASP A 79 -3.19 -27.48 0.86
C ASP A 79 -2.27 -27.27 2.09
N PRO A 80 -2.47 -26.21 2.89
CA PRO A 80 -1.72 -25.98 4.13
C PRO A 80 -1.63 -27.18 5.08
N ARG A 81 -2.59 -28.11 4.99
CA ARG A 81 -2.73 -29.25 5.89
C ARG A 81 -1.84 -30.45 5.52
N VAL A 82 -1.29 -30.51 4.30
CA VAL A 82 -0.73 -31.77 3.77
C VAL A 82 0.79 -31.88 3.86
N ASP A 83 1.57 -30.83 3.53
CA ASP A 83 3.04 -30.91 3.62
C ASP A 83 3.70 -29.53 3.79
N ILE A 84 3.84 -29.11 5.05
CA ILE A 84 4.54 -27.88 5.42
C ILE A 84 6.05 -28.00 5.18
N SER A 85 6.61 -29.21 5.26
CA SER A 85 8.07 -29.42 5.23
C SER A 85 8.68 -29.13 3.86
N PHE A 86 8.01 -29.55 2.79
CA PHE A 86 8.42 -29.24 1.42
C PHE A 86 8.39 -27.73 1.17
N PHE A 87 7.27 -27.08 1.53
CA PHE A 87 7.10 -25.64 1.35
C PHE A 87 8.17 -24.84 2.11
N SER A 88 8.38 -25.15 3.40
CA SER A 88 9.39 -24.49 4.22
C SER A 88 10.81 -24.70 3.69
N SER A 89 11.13 -25.88 3.14
CA SER A 89 12.46 -26.15 2.57
C SER A 89 12.73 -25.33 1.32
N VAL A 90 11.79 -25.31 0.37
CA VAL A 90 11.90 -24.51 -0.86
C VAL A 90 11.94 -23.01 -0.55
N GLY A 91 11.03 -22.56 0.33
CA GLY A 91 10.96 -21.17 0.79
C GLY A 91 12.24 -20.70 1.47
N SER A 92 12.84 -21.54 2.32
CA SER A 92 14.10 -21.22 2.98
C SER A 92 15.25 -21.02 1.98
N VAL A 93 15.36 -21.88 0.96
CA VAL A 93 16.36 -21.74 -0.09
C VAL A 93 16.15 -20.45 -0.88
N ALA A 94 14.92 -20.16 -1.30
CA ALA A 94 14.60 -18.92 -2.01
C ALA A 94 14.93 -17.68 -1.16
N ASN A 95 14.51 -17.63 0.10
CA ASN A 95 14.76 -16.51 1.01
C ASN A 95 16.27 -16.27 1.22
N ARG A 96 17.07 -17.33 1.33
CA ARG A 96 18.53 -17.22 1.47
C ARG A 96 19.19 -16.66 0.23
N LEU A 97 18.78 -17.12 -0.96
CA LEU A 97 19.28 -16.57 -2.22
C LEU A 97 18.96 -15.07 -2.32
N PHE A 98 17.72 -14.67 -2.00
CA PHE A 98 17.35 -13.24 -1.96
C PHE A 98 18.15 -12.44 -0.94
N SER A 99 18.39 -13.01 0.25
CA SER A 99 19.12 -12.31 1.32
C SER A 99 20.62 -12.18 1.03
N ALA A 100 21.22 -13.15 0.34
CA ALA A 100 22.65 -13.15 0.04
C ALA A 100 23.01 -12.19 -1.12
N LEU A 101 22.05 -11.88 -1.98
CA LEU A 101 22.27 -11.10 -3.19
C LEU A 101 21.83 -9.66 -2.97
N HIS A 102 22.68 -8.88 -2.29
CA HIS A 102 22.53 -7.43 -2.24
C HIS A 102 22.78 -6.74 -3.60
N TYR A 103 23.17 -7.49 -4.62
CA TYR A 103 23.41 -6.99 -5.98
C TYR A 103 22.11 -7.00 -6.80
N GLU A 104 21.67 -5.82 -7.22
CA GLU A 104 20.43 -5.58 -7.98
C GLU A 104 20.25 -6.54 -9.17
N ASP A 105 21.32 -6.85 -9.92
CA ASP A 105 21.24 -7.66 -11.14
C ASP A 105 20.90 -9.16 -10.90
N TYR A 106 21.24 -9.70 -9.74
CA TYR A 106 20.98 -11.12 -9.44
C TYR A 106 19.60 -11.33 -8.83
N GLY A 107 19.13 -10.42 -7.98
CA GLY A 107 17.77 -10.46 -7.45
C GLY A 107 16.73 -10.41 -8.57
N ALA A 108 16.95 -9.55 -9.57
CA ALA A 108 16.09 -9.43 -10.75
C ALA A 108 15.92 -10.77 -11.48
N LYS A 109 17.01 -11.51 -11.74
CA LYS A 109 16.98 -12.81 -12.44
C LYS A 109 16.15 -13.86 -11.71
N ILE A 110 16.22 -13.91 -10.38
CA ILE A 110 15.40 -14.83 -9.59
C ILE A 110 13.93 -14.45 -9.74
N LEU A 111 13.59 -13.17 -9.58
CA LEU A 111 12.21 -12.69 -9.65
C LEU A 111 11.61 -12.87 -11.05
N ASP A 112 12.39 -12.63 -12.09
CA ASP A 112 12.01 -12.88 -13.49
C ASP A 112 11.73 -14.37 -13.73
N ALA A 113 12.50 -15.28 -13.12
CA ALA A 113 12.24 -16.71 -13.21
C ALA A 113 10.90 -17.07 -12.55
N PHE A 114 10.58 -16.51 -11.37
CA PHE A 114 9.29 -16.70 -10.68
C PHE A 114 8.10 -16.20 -11.50
N ILE A 115 8.23 -15.05 -12.17
CA ILE A 115 7.19 -14.52 -13.05
C ILE A 115 7.05 -15.40 -14.31
N SER A 116 8.18 -15.82 -14.91
CA SER A 116 8.20 -16.58 -16.17
C SER A 116 7.61 -17.98 -16.06
N VAL A 117 7.69 -18.62 -14.88
CA VAL A 117 7.07 -19.95 -14.66
C VAL A 117 5.56 -19.90 -14.42
N SER A 118 5.00 -18.71 -14.21
CA SER A 118 3.55 -18.55 -14.10
C SER A 118 2.88 -18.74 -15.48
N PRO A 119 1.65 -19.29 -15.52
CA PRO A 119 0.96 -19.59 -16.76
C PRO A 119 0.48 -18.31 -17.46
N PRO A 120 0.74 -18.13 -18.77
CA PRO A 120 0.28 -16.97 -19.54
C PRO A 120 -1.23 -17.01 -19.79
N PRO A 121 -1.88 -15.87 -20.14
CA PRO A 121 -1.27 -14.56 -20.43
C PRO A 121 -1.01 -13.66 -19.22
N ASP A 122 -1.58 -13.96 -18.05
CA ASP A 122 -1.58 -13.06 -16.88
C ASP A 122 -0.65 -13.58 -15.77
N ASN A 123 0.64 -13.73 -16.09
CA ASN A 123 1.66 -14.31 -15.18
C ASN A 123 1.70 -13.58 -13.83
N GLU A 124 1.74 -12.25 -13.87
CA GLU A 124 1.84 -11.36 -12.72
C GLU A 124 0.57 -11.40 -11.86
N TYR A 125 -0.58 -11.49 -12.51
CA TYR A 125 -1.85 -11.70 -11.83
C TYR A 125 -1.90 -13.03 -11.09
N HIS A 126 -1.48 -14.10 -11.77
CA HIS A 126 -1.49 -15.44 -11.20
C HIS A 126 -0.59 -15.53 -9.96
N ILE A 127 0.65 -15.05 -10.02
CA ILE A 127 1.57 -15.13 -8.88
C ILE A 127 1.12 -14.28 -7.69
N ALA A 128 0.58 -13.08 -7.92
CA ALA A 128 0.03 -12.23 -6.87
C ALA A 128 -1.21 -12.88 -6.22
N SER A 129 -2.15 -13.37 -7.04
CA SER A 129 -3.37 -14.05 -6.59
C SER A 129 -3.04 -15.27 -5.73
N LEU A 130 -2.11 -16.09 -6.22
CA LEU A 130 -1.68 -17.32 -5.56
C LEU A 130 -1.01 -17.03 -4.21
N SER A 131 -0.11 -16.04 -4.16
CA SER A 131 0.55 -15.61 -2.92
C SER A 131 -0.45 -15.16 -1.86
N LEU A 132 -1.40 -14.29 -2.26
CA LEU A 132 -2.42 -13.77 -1.36
C LEU A 132 -3.46 -14.83 -0.97
N SER A 133 -3.79 -15.75 -1.88
CA SER A 133 -4.66 -16.89 -1.55
C SER A 133 -4.00 -17.78 -0.50
N ARG A 134 -2.72 -18.11 -0.65
CA ARG A 134 -2.00 -18.90 0.33
C ARG A 134 -1.95 -18.22 1.69
N ILE A 135 -1.64 -16.92 1.75
CA ILE A 135 -1.66 -16.17 3.02
C ILE A 135 -3.04 -16.27 3.68
N ARG A 136 -4.12 -16.10 2.91
CA ARG A 136 -5.50 -16.21 3.42
C ARG A 136 -5.78 -17.61 3.97
N ASP A 137 -5.33 -18.65 3.28
CA ASP A 137 -5.51 -20.04 3.71
C ASP A 137 -4.77 -20.33 5.01
N GLU A 138 -3.53 -19.86 5.15
CA GLU A 138 -2.75 -19.99 6.39
C GLU A 138 -3.43 -19.30 7.57
N LEU A 139 -3.94 -18.08 7.38
CA LEU A 139 -4.69 -17.36 8.40
C LEU A 139 -6.00 -18.08 8.77
N THR A 140 -6.66 -18.69 7.79
CA THR A 140 -7.90 -19.46 8.00
C THR A 140 -7.60 -20.74 8.77
N TYR A 141 -6.58 -21.48 8.35
CA TYR A 141 -6.10 -22.68 9.03
C TYR A 141 -5.74 -22.40 10.48
N ALA A 142 -4.95 -21.35 10.75
CA ALA A 142 -4.57 -20.98 12.11
C ALA A 142 -5.79 -20.70 13.02
N LYS A 143 -6.85 -20.11 12.47
CA LYS A 143 -8.12 -19.85 13.19
C LYS A 143 -8.92 -21.13 13.46
N GLU A 144 -8.85 -22.12 12.56
CA GLU A 144 -9.53 -23.40 12.72
C GLU A 144 -8.87 -24.30 13.77
N VAL A 145 -7.55 -24.18 13.96
CA VAL A 145 -6.77 -24.97 14.93
C VAL A 145 -6.07 -24.11 15.99
N PRO A 146 -6.80 -23.29 16.78
CA PRO A 146 -6.19 -22.33 17.72
C PRO A 146 -5.40 -23.01 18.85
N ALA A 147 -5.63 -24.29 19.10
CA ALA A 147 -4.88 -25.08 20.07
C ALA A 147 -3.46 -25.45 19.59
N GLN A 148 -3.24 -25.49 18.27
CA GLN A 148 -1.96 -25.85 17.66
C GLN A 148 -1.02 -24.64 17.59
N THR A 149 0.28 -24.90 17.70
CA THR A 149 1.31 -23.89 17.46
C THR A 149 1.40 -23.60 15.97
N PHE A 150 1.21 -22.35 15.59
CA PHE A 150 1.37 -21.90 14.21
C PHE A 150 2.86 -21.69 13.89
N ASP A 151 3.33 -22.27 12.78
CA ASP A 151 4.69 -22.08 12.30
C ASP A 151 4.78 -20.86 11.37
N SER A 152 5.30 -19.76 11.92
CA SER A 152 5.47 -18.51 11.18
C SER A 152 6.47 -18.60 10.02
N ALA A 153 7.31 -19.64 9.94
CA ALA A 153 8.25 -19.83 8.83
C ALA A 153 7.55 -20.01 7.47
N VAL A 154 6.32 -20.53 7.49
CA VAL A 154 5.47 -20.66 6.29
C VAL A 154 5.08 -19.27 5.78
N LEU A 155 4.55 -18.40 6.64
CA LEU A 155 4.22 -17.02 6.25
C LEU A 155 5.47 -16.25 5.83
N GLU A 156 6.60 -16.44 6.51
CA GLU A 156 7.86 -15.79 6.16
C GLU A 156 8.27 -16.13 4.73
N SER A 157 8.21 -17.40 4.37
CA SER A 157 8.55 -17.90 3.03
C SER A 157 7.65 -17.33 1.93
N ILE A 158 6.40 -17.00 2.24
CA ILE A 158 5.47 -16.40 1.26
C ILE A 158 5.71 -14.88 1.18
N LEU A 159 5.75 -14.21 2.34
CA LEU A 159 5.78 -12.76 2.43
C LEU A 159 7.09 -12.16 1.92
N VAL A 160 8.23 -12.81 2.18
CA VAL A 160 9.53 -12.35 1.65
C VAL A 160 9.51 -12.36 0.13
N ILE A 161 9.08 -13.45 -0.49
CA ILE A 161 9.05 -13.54 -1.96
C ILE A 161 8.00 -12.60 -2.54
N PHE A 162 6.81 -12.55 -1.94
CA PHE A 162 5.73 -11.65 -2.34
C PHE A 162 6.17 -10.18 -2.32
N GLU A 163 6.77 -9.71 -1.21
CA GLU A 163 7.27 -8.33 -1.10
C GLU A 163 8.28 -8.04 -2.22
N ARG A 164 9.26 -8.92 -2.40
CA ARG A 164 10.32 -8.76 -3.40
C ARG A 164 9.78 -8.71 -4.82
N LEU A 165 8.84 -9.59 -5.16
CA LEU A 165 8.15 -9.58 -6.45
C LEU A 165 7.42 -8.26 -6.68
N THR A 166 6.71 -7.75 -5.67
CA THR A 166 5.96 -6.49 -5.79
C THR A 166 6.86 -5.25 -5.86
N VAL A 167 8.07 -5.31 -5.30
CA VAL A 167 9.06 -4.23 -5.43
C VAL A 167 9.74 -4.27 -6.80
N HIS A 168 9.93 -5.46 -7.37
CA HIS A 168 10.62 -5.66 -8.64
C HIS A 168 9.74 -5.42 -9.86
N ASN A 169 8.47 -5.82 -9.81
CA ASN A 169 7.57 -5.76 -10.95
C ASN A 169 6.27 -5.02 -10.60
N ASP A 170 6.06 -3.89 -11.29
CA ASP A 170 4.88 -3.02 -11.10
C ASP A 170 3.57 -3.76 -11.41
N ASP A 171 3.52 -4.65 -12.40
CA ASP A 171 2.31 -5.39 -12.76
C ASP A 171 1.94 -6.42 -11.67
N VAL A 172 2.93 -7.05 -11.02
CA VAL A 172 2.70 -7.88 -9.82
C VAL A 172 2.18 -7.02 -8.67
N PHE A 173 2.74 -5.83 -8.46
CA PHE A 173 2.27 -4.89 -7.45
C PHE A 173 0.81 -4.47 -7.70
N ARG A 174 0.45 -4.16 -8.95
CA ARG A 174 -0.93 -3.82 -9.37
C ARG A 174 -1.88 -4.98 -9.17
N ALA A 175 -1.48 -6.18 -9.60
CA ALA A 175 -2.26 -7.39 -9.37
C ALA A 175 -2.50 -7.62 -7.87
N ALA A 176 -1.48 -7.43 -7.03
CA ALA A 176 -1.61 -7.57 -5.59
C ALA A 176 -2.64 -6.58 -5.01
N LEU A 177 -2.58 -5.30 -5.41
CA LEU A 177 -3.56 -4.28 -5.00
C LEU A 177 -4.97 -4.65 -5.46
N ARG A 178 -5.14 -5.09 -6.71
CA ARG A 178 -6.40 -5.61 -7.27
C ARG A 178 -6.98 -6.75 -6.43
N HIS A 179 -6.13 -7.59 -5.85
CA HIS A 179 -6.52 -8.70 -4.97
C HIS A 179 -6.71 -8.32 -3.49
N GLY A 180 -6.70 -7.01 -3.17
CA GLY A 180 -6.94 -6.53 -1.81
C GLY A 180 -5.80 -6.84 -0.85
N SER A 181 -4.56 -6.87 -1.33
CA SER A 181 -3.35 -7.11 -0.54
C SER A 181 -3.28 -6.24 0.71
N VAL A 182 -3.58 -4.95 0.63
CA VAL A 182 -3.52 -4.01 1.75
C VAL A 182 -4.36 -4.50 2.93
N ALA A 183 -5.64 -4.82 2.70
CA ALA A 183 -6.53 -5.30 3.76
C ALA A 183 -6.12 -6.68 4.28
N LEU A 184 -5.68 -7.60 3.40
CA LEU A 184 -5.23 -8.93 3.80
C LEU A 184 -3.97 -8.86 4.67
N LEU A 185 -2.99 -8.02 4.29
CA LEU A 185 -1.74 -7.87 5.03
C LEU A 185 -1.94 -7.12 6.35
N SER A 186 -2.91 -6.21 6.45
CA SER A 186 -3.25 -5.58 7.73
C SER A 186 -3.77 -6.64 8.71
N ARG A 187 -4.66 -7.52 8.26
CA ARG A 187 -5.15 -8.67 9.04
C ARG A 187 -4.06 -9.69 9.34
N THR A 188 -3.09 -9.83 8.43
CA THR A 188 -1.91 -10.70 8.64
C THR A 188 -1.06 -10.15 9.77
N MET A 189 -0.76 -8.84 9.78
CA MET A 189 -0.06 -8.21 10.91
C MET A 189 -0.87 -8.27 12.21
N GLU A 190 -2.19 -8.10 12.17
CA GLU A 190 -3.05 -8.24 13.34
C GLU A 190 -2.97 -9.67 13.92
N PHE A 191 -3.05 -10.68 13.05
CA PHE A 191 -2.85 -12.08 13.44
C PHE A 191 -1.46 -12.29 14.05
N LEU A 192 -0.41 -11.80 13.37
CA LEU A 192 0.97 -11.87 13.83
C LEU A 192 1.23 -11.06 15.09
N THR A 193 0.35 -10.17 15.54
CA THR A 193 0.52 -9.44 16.81
C THR A 193 -0.43 -9.92 17.90
N SER A 194 -1.34 -10.85 17.58
CA SER A 194 -2.31 -11.39 18.51
C SER A 194 -1.66 -12.19 19.64
N GLN A 195 -2.07 -11.90 20.88
CA GLN A 195 -1.72 -12.69 22.07
C GLN A 195 -2.58 -13.96 22.20
N LYS A 196 -3.68 -14.06 21.45
CA LYS A 196 -4.58 -15.22 21.50
C LYS A 196 -4.03 -16.40 20.71
N GLN A 197 -3.14 -16.15 19.74
CA GLN A 197 -2.57 -17.18 18.88
C GLN A 197 -1.32 -17.79 19.52
N LYS A 198 -1.24 -19.11 19.49
CA LYS A 198 -0.01 -19.83 19.85
C LYS A 198 0.88 -19.93 18.61
N PHE A 199 2.11 -19.43 18.75
CA PHE A 199 3.16 -19.56 17.74
C PHE A 199 4.18 -20.61 18.19
N THR A 200 4.93 -21.17 17.24
CA THR A 200 6.06 -22.05 17.53
C THR A 200 7.01 -21.36 18.51
N PRO A 201 7.26 -21.95 19.70
CA PRO A 201 8.10 -21.32 20.71
C PRO A 201 9.57 -21.32 20.28
N GLY A 202 10.33 -20.38 20.84
CA GLY A 202 11.78 -20.28 20.67
C GLY A 202 12.22 -19.24 19.63
N PRO A 203 13.54 -19.06 19.48
CA PRO A 203 14.10 -17.96 18.69
C PRO A 203 13.73 -18.00 17.21
N GLY A 204 13.63 -19.20 16.61
CA GLY A 204 13.28 -19.37 15.20
C GLY A 204 11.86 -18.91 14.86
N GLY A 205 10.87 -19.36 15.64
CA GLY A 205 9.48 -18.97 15.44
C GLY A 205 9.25 -17.46 15.67
N LEU A 206 9.90 -16.91 16.69
CA LEU A 206 9.85 -15.46 16.96
C LEU A 206 10.53 -14.63 15.86
N LYS A 207 11.72 -15.05 15.39
CA LYS A 207 12.40 -14.44 14.23
C LYS A 207 11.49 -14.45 13.01
N SER A 208 10.90 -15.59 12.68
CA SER A 208 10.07 -15.74 11.48
C SER A 208 8.84 -14.82 11.53
N ARG A 209 8.18 -14.78 12.70
CA ARG A 209 7.07 -13.86 13.00
C ARG A 209 7.48 -12.40 12.80
N TYR A 210 8.66 -12.04 13.27
CA TYR A 210 9.20 -10.68 13.15
C TYR A 210 9.52 -10.31 11.70
N VAL A 211 10.15 -11.21 10.93
CA VAL A 211 10.40 -11.01 9.50
C VAL A 211 9.08 -10.81 8.75
N CYS A 212 8.04 -11.57 9.04
CA CYS A 212 6.72 -11.36 8.45
C CYS A 212 6.17 -9.94 8.69
N LEU A 213 6.34 -9.40 9.91
CA LEU A 213 5.93 -8.03 10.24
C LEU A 213 6.75 -7.00 9.45
N HIS A 214 8.05 -7.23 9.31
CA HIS A 214 8.95 -6.40 8.51
C HIS A 214 8.52 -6.35 7.04
N GLU A 215 8.29 -7.51 6.40
CA GLU A 215 7.88 -7.56 4.99
C GLU A 215 6.51 -6.89 4.76
N CYS A 216 5.57 -7.05 5.69
CA CYS A 216 4.29 -6.32 5.63
C CYS A 216 4.51 -4.80 5.70
N ALA A 217 5.35 -4.32 6.62
CA ALA A 217 5.61 -2.89 6.78
C ALA A 217 6.36 -2.29 5.57
N MET A 218 7.26 -3.04 4.94
CA MET A 218 7.90 -2.68 3.68
C MET A 218 6.88 -2.55 2.55
N TYR A 219 5.98 -3.53 2.42
CA TYR A 219 4.88 -3.47 1.45
C TYR A 219 3.96 -2.26 1.67
N PHE A 220 3.59 -1.97 2.91
CA PHE A 220 2.81 -0.77 3.25
C PHE A 220 3.53 0.52 2.91
N SER A 221 4.85 0.59 3.15
CA SER A 221 5.65 1.74 2.77
C SER A 221 5.55 2.02 1.27
N ALA A 222 5.59 0.99 0.42
CA ALA A 222 5.40 1.13 -1.02
C ALA A 222 3.96 1.56 -1.38
N CYS A 223 2.94 0.92 -0.80
CA CYS A 223 1.53 1.26 -1.05
C CYS A 223 1.19 2.70 -0.64
N PHE A 224 1.64 3.11 0.55
CA PHE A 224 1.31 4.42 1.10
C PHE A 224 2.04 5.53 0.35
N GLN A 225 3.16 5.24 -0.29
CA GLN A 225 3.80 6.13 -1.25
C GLN A 225 3.06 6.21 -2.59
N GLU A 226 1.93 5.55 -2.78
CA GLU A 226 1.18 5.69 -4.01
C GLU A 226 -0.04 6.61 -3.84
N SER A 227 -0.82 6.38 -2.80
CA SER A 227 -2.10 7.06 -2.61
C SER A 227 -2.57 7.07 -1.15
N PRO A 228 -3.23 8.16 -0.69
CA PRO A 228 -3.92 8.18 0.60
C PRO A 228 -5.07 7.18 0.70
N GLU A 229 -5.56 6.64 -0.43
CA GLU A 229 -6.56 5.57 -0.41
C GLU A 229 -6.05 4.30 0.25
N TRP A 230 -4.85 3.84 -0.12
CA TRP A 230 -4.26 2.64 0.47
C TRP A 230 -4.02 2.82 1.97
N VAL A 231 -3.70 4.04 2.39
CA VAL A 231 -3.65 4.43 3.81
C VAL A 231 -5.03 4.32 4.47
N CYS A 232 -6.09 4.81 3.83
CA CYS A 232 -7.45 4.64 4.35
C CYS A 232 -7.85 3.17 4.49
N VAL A 233 -7.55 2.32 3.49
CA VAL A 233 -7.83 0.88 3.54
C VAL A 233 -7.09 0.22 4.70
N ALA A 234 -5.81 0.53 4.90
CA ALA A 234 -5.03 -0.03 5.99
C ALA A 234 -5.49 0.48 7.38
N LEU A 235 -5.86 1.76 7.50
CA LEU A 235 -6.42 2.33 8.72
C LEU A 235 -7.79 1.73 9.07
N ASP A 236 -8.62 1.44 8.06
CA ASP A 236 -9.90 0.72 8.25
C ASP A 236 -9.68 -0.74 8.70
N ASN A 237 -8.47 -1.27 8.55
CA ASN A 237 -8.04 -2.57 9.08
C ASN A 237 -6.98 -2.42 10.21
N ASP A 238 -7.11 -1.36 11.02
CA ASP A 238 -6.40 -1.17 12.28
C ASP A 238 -4.86 -1.21 12.19
N ILE A 239 -4.28 -0.75 11.08
CA ILE A 239 -2.82 -0.79 10.89
C ILE A 239 -2.04 -0.03 11.99
N LEU A 240 -2.52 1.13 12.45
CA LEU A 240 -1.85 1.89 13.51
C LEU A 240 -1.85 1.12 14.83
N LEU A 241 -2.98 0.54 15.22
CA LEU A 241 -3.08 -0.27 16.42
C LEU A 241 -2.17 -1.50 16.32
N THR A 242 -2.12 -2.11 15.15
CA THR A 242 -1.30 -3.29 14.88
C THR A 242 0.20 -2.96 14.97
N LEU A 243 0.63 -1.80 14.45
CA LEU A 243 2.01 -1.31 14.61
C LEU A 243 2.35 -1.11 16.08
N VAL A 244 1.43 -0.55 16.88
CA VAL A 244 1.60 -0.44 18.35
C VAL A 244 1.78 -1.80 19.01
N LYS A 245 1.04 -2.82 18.58
CA LYS A 245 1.19 -4.17 19.11
C LYS A 245 2.47 -4.89 18.66
N CYS A 246 3.22 -4.35 17.69
CA CYS A 246 4.50 -4.93 17.28
C CYS A 246 5.61 -4.70 18.31
N PHE A 247 5.52 -3.66 19.17
CA PHE A 247 6.63 -3.27 20.05
C PHE A 247 7.06 -4.31 21.08
N PRO A 248 6.16 -5.00 21.80
CA PRO A 248 6.57 -6.08 22.68
C PRO A 248 7.31 -7.20 21.93
N ILE A 249 6.97 -7.45 20.66
CA ILE A 249 7.63 -8.44 19.82
C ILE A 249 9.03 -7.94 19.43
N MET A 250 9.17 -6.67 19.05
CA MET A 250 10.47 -6.05 18.75
C MET A 250 11.44 -6.20 19.92
N GLY A 251 11.00 -5.87 21.15
CA GLY A 251 11.83 -6.01 22.36
C GLY A 251 12.23 -7.46 22.66
N GLN A 252 11.29 -8.41 22.51
CA GLN A 252 11.59 -9.85 22.69
C GLN A 252 12.60 -10.36 21.66
N VAL A 253 12.47 -9.92 20.41
CA VAL A 253 13.36 -10.30 19.31
C VAL A 253 14.76 -9.75 19.54
N ASP A 254 14.88 -8.46 19.89
CA ASP A 254 16.18 -7.83 20.10
C ASP A 254 16.91 -8.40 21.32
N ALA A 255 16.17 -8.77 22.38
CA ALA A 255 16.72 -9.46 23.54
C ALA A 255 17.29 -10.86 23.19
N LEU A 256 16.72 -11.53 22.19
CA LEU A 256 17.17 -12.86 21.74
C LEU A 256 18.23 -12.80 20.64
N ILE A 257 18.10 -11.84 19.72
CA ILE A 257 18.96 -11.64 18.55
C ILE A 257 19.26 -10.14 18.44
N PRO A 258 20.32 -9.65 19.11
CA PRO A 258 20.64 -8.22 19.15
C PRO A 258 20.77 -7.58 17.77
N GLY A 259 20.10 -6.45 17.57
CA GLY A 259 20.08 -5.69 16.32
C GLY A 259 18.97 -6.10 15.36
N LEU A 260 18.37 -7.28 15.53
CA LEU A 260 17.27 -7.71 14.67
C LEU A 260 16.04 -6.83 14.87
N GLY A 261 15.80 -6.33 16.10
CA GLY A 261 14.69 -5.44 16.42
C GLY A 261 14.67 -4.13 15.63
N LYS A 262 15.81 -3.73 15.06
CA LYS A 262 15.96 -2.51 14.24
C LYS A 262 15.46 -2.65 12.80
N LEU A 263 15.29 -3.88 12.28
CA LEU A 263 14.88 -4.04 10.88
C LEU A 263 13.47 -3.51 10.62
N LEU A 264 12.52 -3.77 11.52
CA LEU A 264 11.14 -3.28 11.44
C LEU A 264 11.02 -1.79 11.76
N GLU A 265 12.01 -1.22 12.47
CA GLU A 265 11.96 0.16 12.93
C GLU A 265 11.87 1.16 11.76
N GLU A 266 12.74 1.01 10.76
CA GLU A 266 12.79 1.89 9.59
C GLU A 266 11.48 1.87 8.75
N PRO A 267 10.95 0.70 8.32
CA PRO A 267 9.69 0.68 7.60
C PRO A 267 8.49 1.09 8.46
N ALA A 268 8.47 0.78 9.77
CA ALA A 268 7.42 1.27 10.66
C ALA A 268 7.48 2.80 10.79
N GLU A 269 8.68 3.38 10.93
CA GLU A 269 8.90 4.83 10.96
C GLU A 269 8.36 5.47 9.69
N LEU A 270 8.76 4.95 8.53
CA LEU A 270 8.29 5.44 7.24
C LEU A 270 6.77 5.34 7.08
N VAL A 271 6.16 4.23 7.49
CA VAL A 271 4.70 4.06 7.48
C VAL A 271 4.01 5.14 8.32
N VAL A 272 4.43 5.32 9.58
CA VAL A 272 3.80 6.30 10.49
C VAL A 272 4.05 7.73 9.98
N GLN A 273 5.23 8.02 9.41
CA GLN A 273 5.53 9.31 8.79
C GLN A 273 4.60 9.60 7.60
N ILE A 274 4.37 8.63 6.71
CA ILE A 274 3.46 8.83 5.58
C ILE A 274 2.02 9.06 6.07
N ILE A 275 1.56 8.29 7.07
CA ILE A 275 0.25 8.47 7.70
C ILE A 275 0.13 9.88 8.29
N TYR A 276 1.16 10.36 9.01
CA TYR A 276 1.21 11.72 9.54
C TYR A 276 1.06 12.76 8.45
N CYS A 277 1.83 12.65 7.37
CA CYS A 277 1.79 13.60 6.28
C CYS A 277 0.41 13.66 5.61
N TYR A 278 -0.25 12.51 5.44
CA TYR A 278 -1.61 12.48 4.91
C TYR A 278 -2.67 12.96 5.91
N THR A 279 -2.46 12.77 7.21
CA THR A 279 -3.36 13.25 8.27
C THR A 279 -3.54 14.76 8.22
N ILE A 280 -2.51 15.49 7.78
CA ILE A 280 -2.57 16.96 7.65
C ILE A 280 -3.50 17.38 6.50
N PHE A 281 -3.45 16.70 5.36
CA PHE A 281 -4.06 17.19 4.10
C PHE A 281 -5.31 16.46 3.63
N PHE A 282 -5.61 15.28 4.17
CA PHE A 282 -6.70 14.44 3.69
C PHE A 282 -7.64 14.13 4.84
N ILE A 283 -8.82 14.77 4.83
CA ILE A 283 -9.82 14.62 5.90
C ILE A 283 -10.29 13.16 6.03
N SER A 284 -10.29 12.41 4.93
CA SER A 284 -10.56 10.97 4.92
C SER A 284 -9.55 10.17 5.75
N VAL A 285 -8.28 10.55 5.72
CA VAL A 285 -7.21 9.97 6.54
C VAL A 285 -7.29 10.50 7.98
N THR A 286 -7.42 11.82 8.17
CA THR A 286 -7.52 12.45 9.51
C THR A 286 -8.60 11.80 10.37
N ASN A 287 -9.78 11.57 9.81
CA ASN A 287 -10.91 10.99 10.54
C ASN A 287 -10.62 9.56 11.03
N ARG A 288 -9.90 8.78 10.23
CA ARG A 288 -9.52 7.40 10.57
C ARG A 288 -8.40 7.37 11.60
N VAL A 289 -7.42 8.25 11.49
CA VAL A 289 -6.35 8.38 12.48
C VAL A 289 -6.90 8.83 13.83
N VAL A 290 -7.82 9.81 13.87
CA VAL A 290 -8.50 10.20 15.12
C VAL A 290 -9.17 9.00 15.80
N LYS A 291 -9.87 8.16 15.02
CA LYS A 291 -10.50 6.94 15.54
C LYS A 291 -9.45 5.95 16.06
N ALA A 292 -8.39 5.70 15.30
CA ALA A 292 -7.34 4.75 15.66
C ALA A 292 -6.57 5.19 16.91
N VAL A 293 -6.18 6.47 17.00
CA VAL A 293 -5.50 7.03 18.18
C VAL A 293 -6.41 6.93 19.40
N LYS A 294 -7.71 7.24 19.29
CA LYS A 294 -8.66 7.06 20.39
C LYS A 294 -8.71 5.60 20.88
N ILE A 295 -8.72 4.63 19.97
CA ILE A 295 -8.70 3.20 20.34
C ILE A 295 -7.41 2.84 21.07
N ILE A 296 -6.27 3.40 20.63
CA ILE A 296 -4.96 3.15 21.24
C ILE A 296 -4.88 3.80 22.63
N ASP A 297 -5.38 5.01 22.79
CA ASP A 297 -5.48 5.70 24.09
C ASP A 297 -6.37 4.89 25.07
N GLU A 298 -7.46 4.30 24.58
CA GLU A 298 -8.37 3.45 25.38
C GLU A 298 -7.77 2.11 25.79
N LEU A 299 -6.64 1.68 25.21
CA LEU A 299 -5.96 0.45 25.63
C LEU A 299 -5.19 0.61 26.93
N ASP A 300 -5.17 1.80 27.52
CA ASP A 300 -4.53 2.07 28.81
C ASP A 300 -3.08 1.57 28.80
N MET A 301 -2.37 1.85 27.70
CA MET A 301 -0.92 1.68 27.63
C MET A 301 -0.27 2.79 28.47
N ASP A 302 -0.61 2.79 29.76
CA ASP A 302 -0.25 3.82 30.73
C ASP A 302 1.24 4.07 30.71
N GLU A 303 1.61 5.35 30.83
CA GLU A 303 2.98 5.79 30.98
C GLU A 303 3.65 5.12 32.20
N GLU A 304 2.89 4.70 33.22
CA GLU A 304 3.41 4.02 34.42
C GLU A 304 3.98 2.62 34.15
N ASP A 305 3.63 1.96 33.04
CA ASP A 305 4.31 0.76 32.57
C ASP A 305 5.52 1.20 31.70
N ASP A 306 6.38 2.02 32.32
CA ASP A 306 7.50 2.83 31.77
C ASP A 306 8.38 2.09 30.73
N GLY A 307 8.34 0.77 30.67
CA GLY A 307 9.17 -0.05 29.80
C GLY A 307 8.69 -0.17 28.34
N GLN A 308 7.38 -0.11 28.04
CA GLN A 308 6.92 -0.49 26.70
C GLN A 308 7.18 0.60 25.64
N TRP A 309 6.98 1.87 25.99
CA TRP A 309 7.30 3.00 25.11
C TRP A 309 8.82 3.20 24.96
N LEU A 310 9.62 2.82 25.97
CA LEU A 310 11.09 2.81 25.87
C LEU A 310 11.64 1.80 24.86
N LEU A 311 10.84 0.84 24.40
CA LEU A 311 11.23 -0.09 23.32
C LEU A 311 11.11 0.55 21.93
N TRP A 312 10.42 1.68 21.82
CA TRP A 312 10.41 2.43 20.57
C TRP A 312 11.77 3.06 20.38
N SER A 313 12.21 3.15 19.13
CA SER A 313 13.30 4.06 18.85
C SER A 313 12.86 5.49 19.06
N GLU A 314 13.82 6.33 19.44
CA GLU A 314 13.61 7.76 19.64
C GLU A 314 12.91 8.39 18.44
N LYS A 315 13.26 7.97 17.21
CA LYS A 315 12.67 8.46 15.98
C LYS A 315 11.21 8.03 15.82
N LEU A 316 10.94 6.72 15.89
CA LEU A 316 9.59 6.20 15.70
C LEU A 316 8.65 6.76 16.76
N TYR A 317 9.12 6.89 18.01
CA TYR A 317 8.36 7.48 19.11
C TYR A 317 8.07 8.96 18.87
N ALA A 318 9.06 9.73 18.40
CA ALA A 318 8.86 11.13 18.06
C ALA A 318 7.82 11.33 16.94
N VAL A 319 7.82 10.47 15.92
CA VAL A 319 6.82 10.50 14.84
C VAL A 319 5.42 10.17 15.39
N TRP A 320 5.30 9.13 16.22
CA TRP A 320 4.03 8.77 16.84
C TRP A 320 3.48 9.86 17.74
N CYS A 321 4.31 10.42 18.62
CA CYS A 321 3.94 11.54 19.48
C CYS A 321 3.45 12.73 18.64
N ALA A 322 4.12 13.05 17.52
CA ALA A 322 3.67 14.10 16.63
C ALA A 322 2.33 13.78 15.96
N LEU A 323 2.10 12.53 15.54
CA LEU A 323 0.83 12.07 14.98
C LEU A 323 -0.31 12.15 16.00
N ALA A 324 -0.10 11.58 17.18
CA ALA A 324 -1.07 11.60 18.27
C ALA A 324 -1.37 13.04 18.69
N LEU A 325 -0.35 13.88 18.83
CA LEU A 325 -0.50 15.29 19.15
C LEU A 325 -1.28 16.04 18.07
N GLU A 326 -0.99 15.80 16.77
CA GLU A 326 -1.69 16.44 15.66
C GLU A 326 -3.20 16.17 15.72
N VAL A 327 -3.62 14.92 16.00
CA VAL A 327 -5.04 14.57 16.01
C VAL A 327 -5.75 14.84 17.33
N THR A 328 -5.03 14.86 18.46
CA THR A 328 -5.58 15.17 19.79
C THR A 328 -5.62 16.67 20.06
N GLN A 329 -4.70 17.45 19.49
CA GLN A 329 -4.72 18.89 19.65
C GLN A 329 -5.99 19.50 19.07
N LYS A 330 -6.48 20.49 19.81
CA LYS A 330 -7.66 21.27 19.46
C LYS A 330 -7.54 21.90 18.06
N SER A 331 -6.33 22.17 17.56
CA SER A 331 -6.07 22.76 16.24
C SER A 331 -6.63 21.92 15.09
N SER A 332 -6.40 20.61 15.04
CA SER A 332 -6.97 19.75 13.99
C SER A 332 -8.48 19.62 14.11
N ARG A 333 -9.00 19.54 15.34
CA ARG A 333 -10.44 19.52 15.57
C ARG A 333 -11.10 20.82 15.11
N VAL A 334 -10.49 21.95 15.47
CA VAL A 334 -10.94 23.32 15.13
C VAL A 334 -10.79 23.58 13.64
N ALA A 335 -9.70 23.17 13.01
CA ALA A 335 -9.52 23.27 11.56
C ALA A 335 -10.60 22.46 10.83
N ARG A 336 -10.89 21.25 11.31
CA ARG A 336 -11.94 20.41 10.74
C ARG A 336 -13.34 21.00 10.95
N GLU A 337 -13.65 21.52 12.14
CA GLU A 337 -14.91 22.23 12.43
C GLU A 337 -15.03 23.48 11.54
N HIS A 338 -13.97 24.29 11.43
CA HIS A 338 -13.93 25.46 10.56
C HIS A 338 -14.01 25.13 9.07
N PHE A 339 -13.50 23.98 8.62
CA PHE A 339 -13.67 23.56 7.24
C PHE A 339 -15.16 23.38 6.89
N TRP A 340 -15.93 22.78 7.80
CA TRP A 340 -17.36 22.58 7.62
C TRP A 340 -18.15 23.88 7.75
N ASP A 341 -17.83 24.69 8.76
CA ASP A 341 -18.57 25.92 9.11
C ASP A 341 -18.16 27.14 8.26
N GLY A 342 -16.91 27.18 7.78
CA GLY A 342 -16.29 28.33 7.12
C GLY A 342 -16.62 28.48 5.63
N GLY A 343 -17.66 27.81 5.13
CA GLY A 343 -18.10 27.90 3.73
C GLY A 343 -17.18 27.21 2.71
N PHE A 344 -16.02 26.68 3.12
CA PHE A 344 -15.16 25.84 2.25
C PHE A 344 -15.89 24.56 1.81
N SER A 345 -16.80 24.06 2.63
CA SER A 345 -17.67 22.93 2.32
C SER A 345 -18.56 23.13 1.08
N SER A 346 -18.84 24.38 0.66
CA SER A 346 -19.60 24.67 -0.56
C SER A 346 -18.95 24.11 -1.83
N LYS A 347 -17.61 24.02 -1.85
CA LYS A 347 -16.81 23.50 -2.98
C LYS A 347 -16.70 21.97 -3.01
N THR A 348 -17.32 21.27 -2.07
CA THR A 348 -17.22 19.80 -1.98
C THR A 348 -18.16 19.07 -2.93
N CYS A 349 -19.24 19.74 -3.37
CA CYS A 349 -20.18 19.17 -4.34
C CYS A 349 -19.49 19.01 -5.71
N ALA A 350 -19.43 17.79 -6.22
CA ALA A 350 -18.82 17.47 -7.49
C ALA A 350 -19.61 18.03 -8.69
N PHE A 351 -20.90 18.30 -8.51
CA PHE A 351 -21.71 18.92 -9.55
C PHE A 351 -21.34 20.39 -9.73
N THR A 352 -20.68 20.73 -10.83
CA THR A 352 -20.12 22.07 -11.09
C THR A 352 -21.16 23.18 -11.18
N LYS A 353 -22.43 22.86 -11.45
CA LYS A 353 -23.54 23.82 -11.49
C LYS A 353 -24.32 23.91 -10.18
N CYS A 354 -23.80 23.34 -9.10
CA CYS A 354 -24.41 23.42 -7.77
C CYS A 354 -24.40 24.86 -7.25
N THR A 355 -25.55 25.33 -6.74
CA THR A 355 -25.71 26.67 -6.16
C THR A 355 -25.78 26.67 -4.63
N ALA A 356 -25.61 25.51 -3.98
CA ALA A 356 -25.64 25.39 -2.53
C ALA A 356 -24.48 26.16 -1.89
N SER A 357 -24.78 27.00 -0.89
CA SER A 357 -23.81 27.86 -0.21
C SER A 357 -22.98 27.13 0.87
N SER A 358 -23.40 25.94 1.30
CA SER A 358 -22.67 25.10 2.24
C SER A 358 -23.13 23.64 2.15
N VAL A 359 -22.26 22.72 2.54
CA VAL A 359 -22.56 21.27 2.57
C VAL A 359 -22.16 20.72 3.93
N SER A 360 -23.14 20.55 4.82
CA SER A 360 -22.87 20.05 6.18
C SER A 360 -22.66 18.53 6.22
N LYS A 361 -23.29 17.79 5.30
CA LYS A 361 -23.20 16.33 5.21
C LYS A 361 -23.13 15.90 3.74
N PRO A 362 -21.94 15.94 3.13
CA PRO A 362 -21.80 15.51 1.75
C PRO A 362 -22.03 14.00 1.63
N MET A 363 -22.72 13.57 0.58
CA MET A 363 -22.96 12.18 0.25
C MET A 363 -21.99 11.72 -0.83
N ALA A 364 -21.25 10.64 -0.57
CA ALA A 364 -20.39 10.04 -1.58
C ALA A 364 -21.23 9.30 -2.64
N CYS A 365 -20.73 9.26 -3.88
CA CYS A 365 -21.24 8.34 -4.89
C CYS A 365 -21.11 6.91 -4.38
N SER A 366 -22.20 6.16 -4.29
CA SER A 366 -22.20 4.79 -3.75
C SER A 366 -21.41 3.80 -4.60
N LEU A 367 -21.11 4.14 -5.86
CA LEU A 367 -20.40 3.27 -6.78
C LEU A 367 -18.88 3.48 -6.75
N CYS A 368 -18.41 4.72 -6.83
CA CYS A 368 -16.97 5.00 -6.85
C CYS A 368 -16.42 5.59 -5.54
N GLY A 369 -17.25 6.14 -4.65
CA GLY A 369 -16.80 6.80 -3.42
C GLY A 369 -16.03 8.12 -3.60
N VAL A 370 -15.65 8.49 -4.83
CA VAL A 370 -14.78 9.65 -5.13
C VAL A 370 -15.53 10.98 -5.20
N SER A 371 -16.70 11.00 -5.83
CA SER A 371 -17.51 12.21 -5.98
C SER A 371 -18.42 12.40 -4.79
N PHE A 372 -18.44 13.61 -4.22
CA PHE A 372 -19.32 13.98 -3.10
C PHE A 372 -20.39 14.97 -3.54
N TYR A 373 -21.61 14.86 -3.01
CA TYR A 373 -22.77 15.68 -3.40
C TYR A 373 -23.49 16.24 -2.18
N CYS A 374 -24.02 17.46 -2.31
CA CYS A 374 -24.84 18.06 -1.26
C CYS A 374 -26.27 17.48 -1.19
N SER A 375 -26.77 16.93 -2.29
CA SER A 375 -28.11 16.36 -2.40
C SER A 375 -28.17 15.24 -3.44
N LYS A 376 -29.22 14.40 -3.36
CA LYS A 376 -29.50 13.36 -4.36
C LYS A 376 -29.78 13.95 -5.74
N ASP A 377 -30.32 15.17 -5.78
CA ASP A 377 -30.60 15.86 -7.04
C ASP A 377 -29.32 16.31 -7.74
N CYS A 378 -28.33 16.84 -6.99
CA CYS A 378 -27.01 17.14 -7.56
C CYS A 378 -26.32 15.87 -8.06
N GLN A 379 -26.42 14.76 -7.32
CA GLN A 379 -25.88 13.47 -7.76
C GLN A 379 -26.53 13.00 -9.07
N ARG A 380 -27.87 13.04 -9.18
CA ARG A 380 -28.60 12.66 -10.41
C ARG A 380 -28.27 13.58 -11.58
N ALA A 381 -28.14 14.87 -11.33
CA ALA A 381 -27.78 15.85 -12.36
C ALA A 381 -26.36 15.62 -12.88
N ASP A 382 -25.38 15.44 -11.98
CA ASP A 382 -23.99 15.14 -12.34
C ASP A 382 -23.85 13.79 -13.06
N TRP A 383 -24.64 12.79 -12.64
CA TRP A 383 -24.71 11.49 -13.31
C TRP A 383 -25.07 11.63 -14.79
N LYS A 384 -26.11 12.44 -15.09
CA LYS A 384 -26.53 12.74 -16.47
C LYS A 384 -25.54 13.66 -17.21
N ALA A 385 -24.79 14.48 -16.49
CA ALA A 385 -23.83 15.42 -17.06
C ALA A 385 -22.47 14.80 -17.42
N GLY A 386 -22.28 13.49 -17.20
CA GLY A 386 -21.07 12.76 -17.61
C GLY A 386 -20.40 11.96 -16.49
N HIS A 387 -20.86 12.07 -15.23
CA HIS A 387 -20.26 11.29 -14.15
C HIS A 387 -20.45 9.78 -14.35
N LYS A 388 -21.48 9.31 -15.07
CA LYS A 388 -21.66 7.87 -15.36
C LYS A 388 -20.43 7.25 -16.02
N GLN A 389 -19.93 7.84 -17.11
CA GLN A 389 -18.75 7.34 -17.82
C GLN A 389 -17.51 7.43 -16.93
N LYS A 390 -17.32 8.57 -16.26
CA LYS A 390 -16.20 8.77 -15.33
C LYS A 390 -16.21 7.76 -14.18
N CYS A 391 -17.37 7.46 -13.62
CA CYS A 391 -17.54 6.48 -12.55
C CYS A 391 -17.16 5.07 -13.01
N GLN A 392 -17.56 4.69 -14.24
CA GLN A 392 -17.16 3.40 -14.84
C GLN A 392 -15.64 3.32 -15.04
N SER A 393 -15.00 4.37 -15.55
CA SER A 393 -13.54 4.43 -15.69
C SER A 393 -12.85 4.28 -14.33
N ILE A 394 -13.26 5.08 -13.33
CA ILE A 394 -12.69 5.01 -11.97
C ILE A 394 -12.80 3.59 -11.40
N ARG A 395 -13.95 2.94 -11.57
CA ARG A 395 -14.15 1.56 -11.09
C ARG A 395 -13.31 0.55 -11.87
N SER A 396 -13.16 0.73 -13.18
CA SER A 396 -12.29 -0.10 -14.01
C SER A 396 -10.85 0.00 -13.53
N ASP A 397 -10.33 1.21 -13.37
CA ASP A 397 -8.97 1.48 -12.89
C ASP A 397 -8.76 0.90 -11.49
N HIS A 398 -9.70 1.12 -10.57
CA HIS A 398 -9.66 0.55 -9.23
C HIS A 398 -9.67 -0.99 -9.25
N SER A 399 -10.49 -1.60 -10.12
CA SER A 399 -10.51 -3.06 -10.30
C SER A 399 -9.24 -3.61 -10.94
N ALA A 400 -8.41 -2.76 -11.56
CA ALA A 400 -7.10 -3.08 -12.09
C ALA A 400 -5.96 -2.78 -11.10
N GLY A 401 -6.27 -2.37 -9.86
CA GLY A 401 -5.27 -2.09 -8.82
C GLY A 401 -4.67 -0.69 -8.88
N PHE A 402 -5.29 0.24 -9.61
CA PHE A 402 -4.94 1.65 -9.54
C PHE A 402 -5.72 2.36 -8.42
N PRO A 403 -5.11 3.33 -7.74
CA PRO A 403 -5.84 4.10 -6.74
C PRO A 403 -6.90 4.97 -7.41
N ASN A 404 -8.01 5.14 -6.72
CA ASN A 404 -9.02 6.12 -7.01
C ASN A 404 -8.42 7.54 -7.03
N PRO A 405 -8.92 8.42 -7.92
CA PRO A 405 -8.58 9.84 -7.86
C PRO A 405 -8.93 10.43 -6.48
N ILE A 406 -8.16 11.44 -6.04
CA ILE A 406 -8.44 12.17 -4.80
C ILE A 406 -9.89 12.70 -4.85
N SER A 407 -10.64 12.42 -3.79
CA SER A 407 -12.05 12.80 -3.69
C SER A 407 -12.25 14.32 -3.76
N SER A 408 -13.40 14.78 -4.24
CA SER A 408 -13.71 16.22 -4.26
C SER A 408 -13.67 16.84 -2.84
N LEU A 409 -14.04 16.04 -1.84
CA LEU A 409 -13.96 16.40 -0.43
C LEU A 409 -12.51 16.60 0.03
N ASP A 410 -11.64 15.62 -0.22
CA ASP A 410 -10.24 15.70 0.17
C ASP A 410 -9.50 16.80 -0.59
N LYS A 411 -9.82 17.06 -1.86
CA LYS A 411 -9.28 18.20 -2.61
C LYS A 411 -9.65 19.55 -1.96
N ALA A 412 -10.91 19.73 -1.58
CA ALA A 412 -11.36 20.94 -0.91
C ALA A 412 -10.67 21.11 0.45
N TYR A 413 -10.58 20.02 1.21
CA TYR A 413 -9.91 20.02 2.52
C TYR A 413 -8.41 20.27 2.39
N SER A 414 -7.71 19.67 1.41
CA SER A 414 -6.27 19.85 1.24
C SER A 414 -5.91 21.30 0.94
N VAL A 415 -6.73 22.01 0.15
CA VAL A 415 -6.56 23.46 -0.11
C VAL A 415 -6.74 24.28 1.17
N TYR A 416 -7.76 23.95 1.96
CA TYR A 416 -8.00 24.59 3.25
C TYR A 416 -6.85 24.33 4.23
N ALA A 417 -6.47 23.06 4.41
CA ALA A 417 -5.39 22.62 5.30
C ALA A 417 -4.05 23.25 4.89
N ALA A 418 -3.75 23.34 3.59
CA ALA A 418 -2.59 24.05 3.08
C ALA A 418 -2.57 25.53 3.50
N THR A 419 -3.72 26.20 3.45
CA THR A 419 -3.85 27.60 3.87
C THR A 419 -3.58 27.76 5.37
N VAL A 420 -4.15 26.87 6.20
CA VAL A 420 -3.93 26.87 7.65
C VAL A 420 -2.48 26.56 7.99
N ALA A 421 -1.90 25.54 7.35
CA ALA A 421 -0.52 25.12 7.57
C ALA A 421 0.49 26.17 7.12
N GLN A 422 0.23 26.89 6.03
CA GLN A 422 1.06 28.02 5.60
C GLN A 422 1.11 29.12 6.67
N VAL A 423 -0.04 29.43 7.29
CA VAL A 423 -0.10 30.41 8.38
C VAL A 423 0.69 29.92 9.60
N SER A 424 0.51 28.65 10.00
CA SER A 424 1.21 28.10 11.18
C SER A 424 2.72 27.97 10.99
N LEU A 425 3.18 27.69 9.77
CA LEU A 425 4.61 27.55 9.43
C LEU A 425 5.29 28.87 9.04
N THR A 426 4.54 29.97 8.94
CA THR A 426 5.07 31.29 8.58
C THR A 426 6.29 31.69 9.43
N PRO A 427 6.33 31.50 10.77
CA PRO A 427 7.51 31.82 11.57
C PRO A 427 8.76 31.02 11.16
N ALA A 428 8.59 29.74 10.85
CA ALA A 428 9.69 28.87 10.42
C ALA A 428 10.21 29.24 9.02
N VAL A 429 9.29 29.58 8.11
CA VAL A 429 9.61 30.11 6.77
C VAL A 429 10.40 31.42 6.89
N ILE A 430 9.95 32.36 7.73
CA ILE A 430 10.67 33.62 7.96
C ILE A 430 12.08 33.36 8.50
N LYS A 431 12.22 32.43 9.45
CA LYS A 431 13.53 32.04 9.99
C LYS A 431 14.47 31.50 8.91
N LYS A 432 13.99 30.58 8.05
CA LYS A 432 14.76 30.01 6.94
C LYS A 432 15.13 31.07 5.89
N LEU A 433 14.21 32.00 5.60
CA LEU A 433 14.47 33.10 4.68
C LEU A 433 15.59 34.03 5.18
N ARG A 434 15.59 34.39 6.48
CA ARG A 434 16.66 35.19 7.08
C ARG A 434 18.02 34.50 6.96
N LEU A 435 18.09 33.22 7.33
CA LEU A 435 19.31 32.41 7.20
C LEU A 435 19.81 32.36 5.75
N TYR A 436 18.90 32.21 4.78
CA TYR A 436 19.26 32.21 3.37
C TYR A 436 19.88 33.55 2.95
N ILE A 437 19.28 34.68 3.32
CA ILE A 437 19.78 36.02 2.99
C ILE A 437 21.15 36.29 3.61
N GLU A 438 21.35 35.89 4.87
CA GLU A 438 22.63 36.01 5.58
C GLU A 438 23.74 35.20 4.89
N GLN A 439 23.43 33.99 4.41
CA GLN A 439 24.37 33.12 3.70
C GLN A 439 24.61 33.55 2.24
N ASN A 440 23.71 34.34 1.66
CA ASN A 440 23.75 34.75 0.27
C ASN A 440 23.65 36.28 0.15
N PRO A 441 24.65 37.05 0.58
CA PRO A 441 24.61 38.53 0.62
C PRO A 441 24.49 39.18 -0.77
N LYS A 442 24.71 38.42 -1.86
CA LYS A 442 24.49 38.86 -3.24
C LYS A 442 23.01 38.82 -3.65
N THR A 443 22.15 38.19 -2.87
CA THR A 443 20.70 38.15 -3.11
C THR A 443 20.17 39.57 -3.00
N LEU A 444 19.61 40.10 -4.08
CA LEU A 444 19.10 41.46 -4.08
C LEU A 444 17.85 41.52 -3.20
N VAL A 445 17.67 42.63 -2.47
CA VAL A 445 16.45 42.88 -1.67
C VAL A 445 15.19 42.87 -2.57
N SER A 446 15.35 43.17 -3.86
CA SER A 446 14.28 43.13 -4.87
C SER A 446 14.05 41.75 -5.48
N GLN A 447 14.88 40.75 -5.17
CA GLN A 447 14.75 39.42 -5.75
C GLN A 447 13.58 38.69 -5.11
N GLN A 448 12.65 38.21 -5.94
CA GLN A 448 11.56 37.38 -5.46
C GLN A 448 12.11 36.06 -4.93
N MET A 449 11.56 35.63 -3.79
CA MET A 449 11.93 34.40 -3.12
C MET A 449 10.72 33.47 -3.07
N HIS A 450 10.95 32.17 -3.12
CA HIS A 450 9.91 31.18 -2.83
C HIS A 450 10.37 30.29 -1.68
N ALA A 451 9.41 29.82 -0.90
CA ALA A 451 9.64 28.86 0.16
C ALA A 451 8.93 27.55 -0.20
N THR A 452 9.66 26.44 -0.23
CA THR A 452 9.07 25.13 -0.47
C THR A 452 8.91 24.40 0.86
N ILE A 453 7.70 23.94 1.14
CA ILE A 453 7.41 23.11 2.32
C ILE A 453 7.17 21.69 1.82
N ASN A 454 8.09 20.79 2.14
CA ASN A 454 8.09 19.41 1.69
C ASN A 454 7.51 18.51 2.78
N TYR A 455 6.25 18.12 2.61
CA TYR A 455 5.56 17.18 3.50
C TYR A 455 5.84 15.71 3.15
N ARG A 456 6.84 15.43 2.31
CA ARG A 456 7.31 14.06 2.09
C ARG A 456 8.32 13.62 3.13
N ILE A 457 8.82 14.56 3.93
CA ILE A 457 9.83 14.37 4.95
C ILE A 457 9.21 14.77 6.28
N PHE A 458 9.48 14.00 7.33
CA PHE A 458 9.09 14.33 8.67
C PHE A 458 10.33 14.69 9.52
N PRO A 459 10.32 15.82 10.26
CA PRO A 459 9.36 16.91 10.15
C PRO A 459 9.41 17.60 8.76
N PRO A 460 8.37 18.35 8.34
CA PRO A 460 8.34 18.99 7.03
C PRO A 460 9.58 19.84 6.76
N GLU A 461 10.26 19.55 5.66
CA GLU A 461 11.47 20.29 5.29
C GLU A 461 11.07 21.62 4.63
N ILE A 462 11.60 22.73 5.16
CA ILE A 462 11.42 24.06 4.61
C ILE A 462 12.71 24.49 3.90
N THR A 463 12.64 24.66 2.59
CA THR A 463 13.70 25.22 1.77
C THR A 463 13.30 26.59 1.24
N VAL A 464 14.27 27.46 1.03
CA VAL A 464 14.06 28.81 0.48
C VAL A 464 15.05 29.02 -0.63
N ALA A 465 14.58 29.50 -1.77
CA ALA A 465 15.41 29.77 -2.93
C ALA A 465 14.87 30.98 -3.71
N PRO A 466 15.71 31.61 -4.55
CA PRO A 466 15.24 32.65 -5.44
C PRO A 466 14.22 32.09 -6.42
N TYR A 467 13.20 32.87 -6.74
CA TYR A 467 12.21 32.49 -7.73
C TYR A 467 12.85 32.39 -9.12
N SER A 468 12.65 31.26 -9.78
CA SER A 468 12.97 31.06 -11.20
C SER A 468 11.70 30.65 -11.95
N PRO A 469 11.32 31.35 -13.04
CA PRO A 469 10.20 30.94 -13.88
C PRO A 469 10.38 29.54 -14.48
N GLN A 470 11.63 29.08 -14.65
CA GLN A 470 11.94 27.75 -15.18
C GLN A 470 11.72 26.66 -14.12
N SER A 471 11.81 27.00 -12.84
CA SER A 471 11.51 26.06 -11.75
C SER A 471 10.02 26.03 -11.38
N PHE A 472 9.20 26.93 -11.94
CA PHE A 472 7.77 27.03 -11.60
C PHE A 472 6.86 27.40 -12.78
N PRO A 473 5.93 26.53 -13.20
CA PRO A 473 4.92 26.86 -14.20
C PRO A 473 3.75 27.63 -13.57
N CYS A 474 4.00 28.74 -12.88
CA CYS A 474 2.94 29.67 -12.48
C CYS A 474 2.88 30.80 -13.51
N LYS A 475 1.79 30.85 -14.31
CA LYS A 475 1.69 31.69 -15.51
C LYS A 475 1.55 33.20 -15.26
N GLU A 476 1.31 33.66 -14.03
CA GLU A 476 1.08 35.08 -13.74
C GLU A 476 1.74 35.58 -12.43
N PRO A 477 3.01 36.05 -12.46
CA PRO A 477 3.66 36.65 -11.30
C PRO A 477 3.56 38.18 -11.38
N LYS A 478 2.41 38.75 -10.99
CA LYS A 478 2.25 40.21 -10.85
C LYS A 478 2.03 40.62 -9.39
N ALA A 479 2.93 40.21 -8.49
CA ALA A 479 3.10 40.85 -7.18
C ALA A 479 4.38 40.39 -6.44
N ASN A 480 4.92 41.27 -5.59
CA ASN A 480 6.06 41.03 -4.70
C ASN A 480 5.68 40.14 -3.51
N TYR A 481 5.31 38.89 -3.75
CA TYR A 481 5.03 37.93 -2.68
C TYR A 481 6.12 36.86 -2.58
N ILE A 482 6.34 36.39 -1.34
CA ILE A 482 6.91 35.07 -1.11
C ILE A 482 5.88 34.06 -1.62
N CYS A 483 6.22 33.30 -2.66
CA CYS A 483 5.39 32.18 -3.08
C CYS A 483 5.69 30.99 -2.15
N THR A 484 4.71 30.53 -1.38
CA THR A 484 4.84 29.26 -0.66
C THR A 484 4.42 28.15 -1.60
N VAL A 485 5.37 27.30 -1.95
CA VAL A 485 5.15 26.12 -2.76
C VAL A 485 5.00 24.95 -1.80
N LEU A 486 3.81 24.38 -1.79
CA LEU A 486 3.53 23.21 -1.00
C LEU A 486 3.81 21.97 -1.85
N VAL A 487 4.87 21.22 -1.52
CA VAL A 487 5.13 19.94 -2.18
C VAL A 487 4.46 18.86 -1.35
N ILE A 488 3.24 18.54 -1.75
CA ILE A 488 2.55 17.31 -1.35
C ILE A 488 2.85 16.27 -2.42
N GLY A 489 3.24 15.08 -1.99
CA GLY A 489 3.35 13.91 -2.86
C GLY A 489 4.06 12.82 -2.10
N THR A 490 4.58 11.83 -2.81
CA THR A 490 5.14 10.65 -2.16
C THR A 490 6.64 10.53 -2.43
N PRO A 491 7.44 10.09 -1.44
CA PRO A 491 8.89 10.02 -1.58
C PRO A 491 9.33 8.74 -2.32
N ARG A 492 9.36 8.72 -3.66
CA ARG A 492 10.25 7.79 -4.39
C ARG A 492 10.75 8.32 -5.74
N ARG A 493 11.99 7.91 -6.05
CA ARG A 493 12.85 8.22 -7.22
C ARG A 493 12.48 7.46 -8.51
N TYR A 494 11.44 6.64 -8.49
CA TYR A 494 10.91 5.99 -9.68
C TYR A 494 9.58 6.65 -10.01
N THR A 495 9.64 7.67 -10.85
CA THR A 495 8.44 8.26 -11.44
C THR A 495 8.50 8.02 -12.94
N ARG A 496 7.58 7.22 -13.46
CA ARG A 496 6.70 7.83 -14.45
C ARG A 496 6.08 9.06 -13.77
N PRO A 497 6.09 10.23 -14.40
CA PRO A 497 5.55 11.44 -13.79
C PRO A 497 4.16 11.13 -13.23
N MET A 498 3.91 11.45 -11.96
CA MET A 498 2.54 11.49 -11.46
C MET A 498 1.71 12.29 -12.49
N PRO A 499 0.59 11.75 -13.00
CA PRO A 499 -0.19 12.45 -14.03
C PRO A 499 -0.79 13.78 -13.52
N TRP A 500 -0.64 14.08 -12.23
CA TRP A 500 -1.08 15.30 -11.59
C TRP A 500 0.14 16.13 -11.17
N SER A 501 0.38 17.22 -11.90
CA SER A 501 1.14 18.34 -11.33
C SER A 501 0.24 19.07 -10.32
N TRP A 502 0.80 19.88 -9.40
CA TRP A 502 -0.01 20.77 -8.54
C TRP A 502 -1.02 21.60 -9.36
N LYS A 503 -0.64 21.94 -10.60
CA LYS A 503 -1.49 22.57 -11.59
C LYS A 503 -2.73 21.72 -11.95
N SER A 504 -2.58 20.42 -12.16
CA SER A 504 -3.69 19.48 -12.39
C SER A 504 -4.62 19.32 -11.17
N LEU A 505 -4.09 19.56 -9.97
CA LEU A 505 -4.84 19.49 -8.71
C LEU A 505 -5.66 20.78 -8.45
N VAL A 506 -5.14 21.92 -8.90
CA VAL A 506 -5.73 23.25 -8.71
C VAL A 506 -6.66 23.67 -9.86
N ASP A 507 -6.32 23.36 -11.12
CA ASP A 507 -7.01 23.92 -12.29
C ASP A 507 -8.20 23.07 -12.75
N GLY A 508 -8.39 21.84 -12.24
CA GLY A 508 -9.52 20.99 -12.64
C GLY A 508 -9.56 20.62 -14.13
N GLU A 509 -8.51 20.94 -14.90
CA GLU A 509 -8.39 20.60 -16.30
C GLU A 509 -8.08 19.11 -16.44
N HIS A 510 -9.09 18.34 -16.83
CA HIS A 510 -8.83 17.12 -17.60
C HIS A 510 -8.12 17.54 -18.88
N PHE A 511 -7.05 16.83 -19.25
CA PHE A 511 -6.61 16.78 -20.64
C PHE A 511 -7.73 16.12 -21.44
N GLY A 512 -8.71 16.93 -21.85
CA GLY A 512 -9.49 16.64 -23.03
C GLY A 512 -8.59 16.96 -24.21
N GLU A 513 -7.96 15.93 -24.77
CA GLU A 513 -7.53 16.00 -26.17
C GLU A 513 -8.81 16.18 -26.99
N GLN A 514 -9.07 17.43 -27.37
CA GLN A 514 -9.88 17.78 -28.51
C GLN A 514 -8.91 18.29 -29.56
N ASP A 515 -8.62 17.43 -30.53
CA ASP A 515 -8.86 17.67 -31.97
C ASP A 515 -7.85 16.87 -32.79
N ASP A 516 -8.30 15.73 -33.31
CA ASP A 516 -7.97 15.33 -34.67
C ASP A 516 -9.28 14.96 -35.36
N GLU A 517 -9.82 15.96 -36.07
CA GLU A 517 -10.79 15.75 -37.14
C GLU A 517 -10.13 14.88 -38.22
N GLY A 518 -10.60 13.65 -38.43
CA GLY A 518 -10.08 12.84 -39.54
C GLY A 518 -10.63 11.43 -39.69
N SER A 519 -11.68 11.30 -40.50
CA SER A 519 -12.12 10.08 -41.22
C SER A 519 -12.91 9.04 -40.40
N MET A 520 -14.21 8.91 -40.68
CA MET A 520 -14.78 8.06 -41.74
C MET A 520 -14.96 6.61 -41.25
N PHE A 521 -16.10 6.35 -40.63
CA PHE A 521 -16.78 5.06 -40.71
C PHE A 521 -18.29 5.28 -40.57
N ASP A 522 -18.96 5.27 -41.72
CA ASP A 522 -20.37 4.90 -41.80
C ASP A 522 -20.47 3.42 -41.43
N SER A 523 -21.28 3.10 -40.44
CA SER A 523 -21.90 1.78 -40.37
C SER A 523 -23.28 1.94 -39.73
N ASP A 524 -24.27 1.78 -40.59
CA ASP A 524 -25.67 1.59 -40.29
C ASP A 524 -25.84 0.65 -39.10
N PHE A 525 -26.46 1.13 -38.02
CA PHE A 525 -27.04 0.27 -37.01
C PHE A 525 -28.55 0.47 -37.06
N ASP A 526 -29.17 -0.50 -37.72
CA ASP A 526 -30.59 -0.63 -37.99
C ASP A 526 -31.37 -0.77 -36.67
N SER A 527 -32.52 -0.12 -36.62
CA SER A 527 -33.41 -0.01 -35.48
C SER A 527 -34.69 -0.79 -35.77
N SER A 528 -34.87 -1.91 -35.09
CA SER A 528 -36.08 -2.75 -35.02
C SER A 528 -35.84 -3.75 -33.87
N GLU A 529 -36.66 -4.02 -32.87
CA GLU A 529 -38.09 -3.91 -32.55
C GLU A 529 -38.12 -3.76 -31.01
N GLU A 530 -38.91 -2.87 -30.39
CA GLU A 530 -40.32 -3.05 -30.04
C GLU A 530 -40.65 -4.47 -29.53
N ASP A 531 -40.65 -4.65 -28.21
CA ASP A 531 -41.55 -5.59 -27.55
C ASP A 531 -41.99 -4.96 -26.21
N ASP A 532 -43.21 -4.46 -26.25
CA ASP A 532 -44.05 -4.11 -25.11
C ASP A 532 -44.56 -5.41 -24.47
N GLU A 533 -44.25 -5.64 -23.19
CA GLU A 533 -45.04 -6.54 -22.35
C GLU A 533 -45.73 -5.73 -21.26
N GLU A 534 -46.99 -5.38 -21.57
CA GLU A 534 -48.04 -5.02 -20.62
C GLU A 534 -48.38 -6.24 -19.75
N GLU A 535 -48.00 -6.24 -18.47
CA GLU A 535 -48.66 -7.11 -17.48
C GLU A 535 -49.90 -6.39 -16.94
N SER A 536 -51.04 -6.75 -17.51
CA SER A 536 -52.37 -6.41 -16.98
C SER A 536 -52.75 -7.33 -15.83
N GLU A 537 -53.22 -6.71 -14.75
CA GLU A 537 -54.02 -7.32 -13.68
C GLU A 537 -55.28 -7.98 -14.28
N ASP A 538 -55.62 -9.20 -13.83
CA ASP A 538 -57.02 -9.62 -13.71
C ASP A 538 -57.18 -10.78 -12.71
N ASP A 539 -58.22 -10.60 -11.91
CA ASP A 539 -58.70 -11.42 -10.79
C ASP A 539 -59.09 -12.86 -11.16
N GLN A 540 -58.92 -13.79 -10.20
CA GLN A 540 -59.92 -14.84 -9.97
C GLN A 540 -59.84 -15.47 -8.58
N ASP A 541 -60.87 -15.18 -7.79
CA ASP A 541 -61.38 -15.99 -6.67
C ASP A 541 -61.67 -17.45 -7.12
N SER A 542 -61.32 -18.45 -6.30
CA SER A 542 -62.24 -19.47 -5.73
C SER A 542 -61.52 -20.71 -5.16
N ASP A 543 -62.08 -21.14 -4.02
CA ASP A 543 -61.90 -22.39 -3.21
C ASP A 543 -60.69 -22.57 -2.27
#